data_AF-A0A412AXF6-F1
#
_entry.id   AF-A0A412AXF6-F1
#
_cell.length_a   1.000
_cell.length_b   1.000
_cell.length_c   1.000
_cell.angle_alpha   90.00
_cell.angle_beta   90.00
_cell.angle_gamma   90.00
#
_symmetry.space_group_name_H-M   'P 1'
#
loop_
_entity.id
_entity.type
_entity.pdbx_description
1 polymer ?
#
loop_
_entity_poly.entity_id
_entity_poly.type
_entity_poly.pdbx_seq_one_letter_code
_entity_poly.pdbx_strand_id
1 'polypeptide(L)'
;MLLSKPQKSLIRLLREFGAVREGQAQKLLIMEYPSLKWEPVIRQLENGGLVRRTDGCVKIPDYYPEISLLNAIDVMLLLSPKKIELFQKGMPPFSVTFFKERNQTLWRYDICSVPLGGEPMISAALEGISTKYRMMVFILEKPEQQKSLFIPCEHCFTWKDNGEYRFYK
;
A
#
# COMPACT_ATOMS: atom_id res chain seq x y z
N MET A 1 -10.48 -27.81 2.79
CA MET A 1 -11.46 -26.76 2.43
C MET A 1 -11.10 -26.21 1.04
N LEU A 2 -12.03 -26.23 0.08
CA LEU A 2 -11.80 -25.60 -1.21
C LEU A 2 -12.06 -24.08 -1.06
N LEU A 3 -11.04 -23.26 -1.25
CA LEU A 3 -11.18 -21.79 -1.15
C LEU A 3 -11.80 -21.22 -2.43
N SER A 4 -12.73 -20.28 -2.26
CA SER A 4 -13.28 -19.47 -3.36
C SER A 4 -12.20 -18.52 -3.93
N LYS A 5 -12.44 -17.94 -5.11
CA LYS A 5 -11.50 -16.99 -5.72
C LYS A 5 -11.21 -15.78 -4.80
N PRO A 6 -12.21 -15.09 -4.22
CA PRO A 6 -11.95 -14.01 -3.26
C PRO A 6 -11.15 -14.43 -2.03
N GLN A 7 -11.42 -15.64 -1.50
CA GLN A 7 -10.66 -16.17 -0.36
C GLN A 7 -9.19 -16.39 -0.71
N LYS A 8 -8.91 -16.94 -1.91
CA LYS A 8 -7.54 -17.10 -2.41
C LYS A 8 -6.84 -15.74 -2.59
N SER A 9 -7.54 -14.74 -3.15
CA SER A 9 -7.00 -13.38 -3.29
C SER A 9 -6.68 -12.74 -1.93
N LEU A 10 -7.57 -12.87 -0.93
CA LEU A 10 -7.29 -12.36 0.41
C LEU A 10 -6.09 -13.07 1.06
N ILE A 11 -6.00 -14.39 0.98
CA ILE A 11 -4.83 -15.11 1.51
C ILE A 11 -3.55 -14.70 0.79
N ARG A 12 -3.58 -14.50 -0.53
CA ARG A 12 -2.41 -14.01 -1.29
C ARG A 12 -2.00 -12.61 -0.81
N LEU A 13 -2.95 -11.70 -0.67
CA LEU A 13 -2.73 -10.36 -0.12
C LEU A 13 -2.05 -10.45 1.26
N LEU A 14 -2.58 -11.26 2.17
CA LEU A 14 -2.02 -11.38 3.51
C LEU A 14 -0.66 -12.09 3.53
N ARG A 15 -0.36 -13.00 2.60
CA ARG A 15 0.98 -13.60 2.49
C ARG A 15 2.03 -12.59 2.06
N GLU A 16 1.63 -11.63 1.24
CA GLU A 16 2.53 -10.60 0.71
C GLU A 16 2.76 -9.46 1.70
N PHE A 17 1.68 -9.03 2.37
CA PHE A 17 1.68 -7.85 3.24
C PHE A 17 1.68 -8.19 4.73
N GLY A 18 1.47 -9.45 5.10
CA GLY A 18 1.37 -9.97 6.47
C GLY A 18 0.04 -9.66 7.14
N ALA A 19 -0.25 -8.38 7.32
CA ALA A 19 -1.50 -7.88 7.86
C ALA A 19 -1.93 -6.61 7.12
N VAL A 20 -3.23 -6.43 6.97
CA VAL A 20 -3.83 -5.24 6.35
C VAL A 20 -5.04 -4.79 7.15
N ARG A 21 -5.43 -3.52 7.08
CA ARG A 21 -6.68 -3.06 7.70
C ARG A 21 -7.88 -3.70 7.00
N GLU A 22 -8.94 -3.99 7.74
CA GLU A 22 -10.14 -4.64 7.20
C GLU A 22 -10.73 -3.85 6.02
N GLY A 23 -10.84 -2.52 6.15
CA GLY A 23 -11.30 -1.65 5.06
C GLY A 23 -10.39 -1.64 3.84
N GLN A 24 -9.08 -1.84 4.01
CA GLN A 24 -8.13 -1.95 2.89
C GLN A 24 -8.32 -3.26 2.14
N ALA A 25 -8.36 -4.38 2.86
CA ALA A 25 -8.64 -5.69 2.28
C ALA A 25 -9.96 -5.68 1.52
N GLN A 26 -11.02 -5.19 2.16
CA GLN A 26 -12.34 -5.12 1.57
C GLN A 26 -12.33 -4.29 0.28
N LYS A 27 -11.73 -3.10 0.31
CA LYS A 27 -11.68 -2.23 -0.87
C LYS A 27 -10.90 -2.86 -2.03
N LEU A 28 -9.74 -3.47 -1.76
CA LEU A 28 -8.94 -4.17 -2.76
C LEU A 28 -9.69 -5.36 -3.37
N LEU A 29 -10.36 -6.18 -2.54
CA LEU A 29 -11.15 -7.29 -3.06
C LEU A 29 -12.38 -6.84 -3.84
N ILE A 30 -13.04 -5.74 -3.46
CA ILE A 30 -14.20 -5.22 -4.21
C ILE A 30 -13.78 -4.71 -5.60
N MET A 31 -12.58 -4.16 -5.75
CA MET A 31 -12.05 -3.76 -7.06
C MET A 31 -11.92 -4.98 -8.01
N GLU A 32 -11.52 -6.14 -7.48
CA GLU A 32 -11.38 -7.38 -8.26
C GLU A 32 -12.72 -8.15 -8.40
N TYR A 33 -13.58 -8.07 -7.37
CA TYR A 33 -14.84 -8.80 -7.25
C TYR A 33 -15.97 -7.83 -6.83
N PRO A 34 -16.59 -7.08 -7.77
CA PRO A 34 -17.57 -6.04 -7.42
C PRO A 34 -18.80 -6.52 -6.64
N SER A 35 -19.18 -7.79 -6.78
CA SER A 35 -20.31 -8.41 -6.06
C SER A 35 -19.91 -9.10 -4.74
N LEU A 36 -18.67 -8.88 -4.27
CA LEU A 36 -18.15 -9.48 -3.05
C LEU A 36 -19.03 -9.15 -1.84
N LYS A 37 -19.40 -10.18 -1.09
CA LYS A 37 -19.92 -10.04 0.27
C LYS A 37 -18.77 -10.32 1.24
N TRP A 38 -18.32 -9.28 1.93
CA TRP A 38 -17.15 -9.34 2.83
C TRP A 38 -17.33 -10.35 3.96
N GLU A 39 -18.41 -10.25 4.76
CA GLU A 39 -18.58 -11.10 5.94
C GLU A 39 -18.58 -12.61 5.66
N PRO A 40 -19.29 -13.12 4.64
CA PRO A 40 -19.20 -14.53 4.30
C PRO A 40 -17.78 -14.99 3.94
N VAL A 41 -16.99 -14.15 3.26
CA VAL A 41 -15.62 -14.49 2.85
C VAL A 41 -14.69 -14.56 4.06
N ILE A 42 -14.70 -13.53 4.91
CA ILE A 42 -13.80 -13.46 6.07
C ILE A 42 -14.16 -14.49 7.14
N ARG A 43 -15.46 -14.64 7.49
CA ARG A 43 -15.89 -15.59 8.54
C ARG A 43 -15.55 -17.04 8.21
N GLN A 44 -15.65 -17.44 6.94
CA GLN A 44 -15.24 -18.77 6.51
C GLN A 44 -13.74 -19.00 6.69
N LEU A 45 -12.91 -17.98 6.46
CA LEU A 45 -11.46 -18.07 6.67
C LEU A 45 -11.10 -18.07 8.16
N GLU A 46 -11.79 -17.28 8.97
CA GLU A 46 -11.61 -17.26 10.43
C GLU A 46 -12.01 -18.60 11.06
N ASN A 47 -13.17 -19.13 10.71
CA ASN A 47 -13.63 -20.45 11.18
C ASN A 47 -12.68 -21.57 10.76
N GLY A 48 -12.02 -21.43 9.60
CA GLY A 48 -10.98 -22.33 9.14
C GLY A 48 -9.61 -22.11 9.79
N GLY A 49 -9.46 -21.11 10.67
CA GLY A 49 -8.20 -20.77 11.34
C GLY A 49 -7.14 -20.15 10.42
N LEU A 50 -7.49 -19.78 9.19
CA LEU A 50 -6.54 -19.29 8.18
C LEU A 50 -6.19 -17.81 8.35
N VAL A 51 -7.07 -17.05 8.99
CA VAL A 51 -6.90 -15.62 9.28
C VAL A 51 -7.45 -15.29 10.67
N ARG A 52 -7.04 -14.14 11.20
CA ARG A 52 -7.60 -13.54 12.42
C ARG A 52 -7.94 -12.08 12.17
N ARG A 53 -9.05 -11.61 12.74
CA ARG A 53 -9.34 -10.18 12.93
C ARG A 53 -8.87 -9.72 14.31
N THR A 54 -8.08 -8.67 14.37
CA THR A 54 -7.62 -8.06 15.62
C THR A 54 -7.29 -6.58 15.36
N ASP A 55 -7.74 -5.69 16.25
CA ASP A 55 -7.46 -4.23 16.17
C ASP A 55 -7.78 -3.61 14.80
N GLY A 56 -8.92 -4.00 14.20
CA GLY A 56 -9.36 -3.51 12.88
C GLY A 56 -8.51 -4.01 11.70
N CYS A 57 -7.60 -4.95 11.93
CA CYS A 57 -6.77 -5.58 10.91
C CYS A 57 -7.18 -7.03 10.68
N VAL A 58 -7.00 -7.49 9.44
CA VAL A 58 -7.04 -8.90 9.05
C VAL A 58 -5.61 -9.37 8.83
N LYS A 59 -5.27 -10.54 9.37
CA LYS A 59 -3.91 -11.10 9.28
C LYS A 59 -3.90 -12.61 9.20
N ILE A 60 -2.82 -13.16 8.66
CA ILE A 60 -2.47 -14.57 8.90
C ILE A 60 -2.08 -14.71 10.38
N PRO A 61 -2.39 -15.84 11.05
CA PRO A 61 -1.91 -16.08 12.41
C PRO A 61 -0.41 -15.82 12.54
N ASP A 62 0.01 -15.26 13.67
CA ASP A 62 1.41 -14.96 14.02
C ASP A 62 2.09 -13.84 13.21
N TYR A 63 1.40 -13.25 12.22
CA TYR A 63 1.88 -12.03 11.57
C TYR A 63 1.52 -10.79 12.40
N TYR A 64 2.34 -9.75 12.27
CA TYR A 64 2.14 -8.47 12.94
C TYR A 64 2.00 -7.35 11.91
N PRO A 65 1.12 -6.36 12.16
CA PRO A 65 0.97 -5.22 11.27
C PRO A 65 2.21 -4.34 11.26
N GLU A 66 2.71 -4.05 10.06
CA GLU A 66 3.78 -3.09 9.81
C GLU A 66 3.16 -1.72 9.48
N ILE A 67 3.30 -0.73 10.37
CA ILE A 67 2.58 0.55 10.27
C ILE A 67 2.90 1.33 8.99
N SER A 68 4.18 1.36 8.58
CA SER A 68 4.64 1.99 7.33
C SER A 68 3.92 1.41 6.11
N LEU A 69 3.80 0.08 6.07
CA LEU A 69 3.15 -0.66 5.00
C LEU A 69 1.63 -0.46 5.00
N LEU A 70 1.00 -0.48 6.17
CA LEU A 70 -0.43 -0.14 6.31
C LEU A 70 -0.71 1.28 5.79
N ASN A 71 0.12 2.25 6.17
CA ASN A 71 0.00 3.63 5.72
C ASN A 71 0.24 3.78 4.21
N ALA A 72 1.20 3.03 3.65
CA ALA A 72 1.44 3.00 2.22
C ALA A 72 0.24 2.44 1.42
N ILE A 73 -0.45 1.42 1.94
CA ILE A 73 -1.68 0.90 1.32
C ILE A 73 -2.80 1.95 1.34
N ASP A 74 -2.95 2.74 2.42
CA ASP A 74 -3.92 3.84 2.45
C ASP A 74 -3.64 4.85 1.32
N VAL A 75 -2.39 5.29 1.21
CA VAL A 75 -1.96 6.24 0.18
C VAL A 75 -2.16 5.67 -1.23
N MET A 76 -1.86 4.39 -1.45
CA MET A 76 -2.15 3.70 -2.71
C MET A 76 -3.64 3.76 -3.07
N LEU A 77 -4.51 3.44 -2.11
CA LEU A 77 -5.97 3.42 -2.29
C LEU A 77 -6.58 4.82 -2.46
N LEU A 78 -5.91 5.87 -2.00
CA LEU A 78 -6.26 7.26 -2.26
C LEU A 78 -5.84 7.70 -3.66
N LEU A 79 -4.64 7.30 -4.11
CA LEU A 79 -4.13 7.61 -5.44
C LEU A 79 -4.88 6.85 -6.54
N SER A 80 -5.41 5.67 -6.24
CA SER A 80 -6.14 4.84 -7.21
C SER A 80 -7.40 4.20 -6.61
N PRO A 81 -8.46 5.00 -6.39
CA PRO A 81 -9.63 4.55 -5.63
C PRO A 81 -10.57 3.61 -6.40
N LYS A 82 -10.41 3.49 -7.72
CA LYS A 82 -11.30 2.71 -8.59
C LYS A 82 -10.66 1.43 -9.14
N LYS A 83 -9.40 1.50 -9.56
CA LYS A 83 -8.71 0.41 -10.24
C LYS A 83 -7.21 0.49 -9.98
N ILE A 84 -6.59 -0.65 -9.71
CA ILE A 84 -5.14 -0.84 -9.63
C ILE A 84 -4.84 -2.02 -10.56
N GLU A 85 -3.92 -1.86 -11.50
CA GLU A 85 -3.62 -2.92 -12.48
C GLU A 85 -2.83 -4.06 -11.82
N LEU A 86 -1.84 -3.68 -10.99
CA LEU A 86 -1.01 -4.58 -10.24
C LEU A 86 -0.44 -3.83 -9.03
N PHE A 87 -0.26 -4.51 -7.91
CA PHE A 87 0.47 -4.00 -6.75
C PHE A 87 1.22 -5.13 -6.07
N GLN A 88 2.30 -4.76 -5.37
CA GLN A 88 3.14 -5.68 -4.66
C GLN A 88 3.86 -4.99 -3.49
N LYS A 89 4.45 -5.78 -2.58
CA LYS A 89 5.37 -5.23 -1.58
C LYS A 89 6.56 -4.57 -2.29
N GLY A 90 6.91 -3.36 -1.88
CA GLY A 90 8.01 -2.61 -2.47
C GLY A 90 9.37 -3.19 -2.10
N MET A 91 10.35 -2.98 -2.97
CA MET A 91 11.76 -3.18 -2.61
C MET A 91 12.26 -1.93 -1.87
N PRO A 92 13.08 -2.05 -0.80
CA PRO A 92 13.64 -0.90 -0.12
C PRO A 92 14.26 0.12 -1.09
N PRO A 93 14.00 1.44 -0.92
CA PRO A 93 13.36 2.07 0.25
C PRO A 93 11.81 2.12 0.19
N PHE A 94 11.17 1.48 -0.79
CA PHE A 94 9.74 1.57 -1.00
C PHE A 94 8.96 0.51 -0.20
N SER A 95 7.86 0.92 0.43
CA SER A 95 6.96 0.03 1.17
C SER A 95 5.99 -0.70 0.24
N VAL A 96 5.47 0.00 -0.78
CA VAL A 96 4.50 -0.53 -1.75
C VAL A 96 4.87 -0.05 -3.14
N THR A 97 4.80 -0.95 -4.12
CA THR A 97 4.87 -0.62 -5.55
C THR A 97 3.54 -0.99 -6.20
N PHE A 98 2.95 -0.08 -6.96
CA PHE A 98 1.75 -0.36 -7.74
C PHE A 98 1.77 0.27 -9.12
N PHE A 99 0.88 -0.19 -9.99
CA PHE A 99 0.79 0.24 -11.37
C PHE A 99 -0.62 0.72 -11.68
N LYS A 100 -0.71 1.86 -12.35
CA LYS A 100 -1.96 2.36 -12.92
C LYS A 100 -1.73 3.03 -14.26
N GLU A 101 -2.74 2.97 -15.12
CA GLU A 101 -2.69 3.64 -16.42
C GLU A 101 -2.85 5.17 -16.28
N ARG A 102 -2.03 5.91 -17.02
CA ARG A 102 -2.20 7.34 -17.32
C ARG A 102 -2.00 7.53 -18.81
N ASN A 103 -2.97 8.13 -19.50
CA ASN A 103 -2.87 8.42 -20.94
C ASN A 103 -2.39 7.20 -21.76
N GLN A 104 -3.04 6.04 -21.56
CA GLN A 104 -2.71 4.76 -22.22
C GLN A 104 -1.29 4.22 -21.95
N THR A 105 -0.56 4.80 -21.00
CA THR A 105 0.75 4.32 -20.56
C THR A 105 0.63 3.74 -19.16
N LEU A 106 1.24 2.58 -18.92
CA LEU A 106 1.31 2.00 -17.58
C LEU A 106 2.39 2.71 -16.77
N TRP A 107 2.00 3.38 -15.69
CA TRP A 107 2.92 4.09 -14.79
C TRP A 107 3.16 3.28 -13.53
N ARG A 108 4.43 3.21 -13.13
CA ARG A 108 4.88 2.64 -11.86
C ARG A 108 4.80 3.70 -10.77
N TYR A 109 4.26 3.33 -9.62
CA TYR A 109 4.20 4.16 -8.43
C TYR A 109 4.91 3.43 -7.32
N ASP A 110 5.84 4.11 -6.66
CA ASP A 110 6.50 3.56 -5.50
C ASP A 110 6.28 4.49 -4.32
N ILE A 111 5.74 3.93 -3.23
CA ILE A 111 5.40 4.66 -2.02
C ILE A 111 6.49 4.39 -0.98
N CYS A 112 7.13 5.45 -0.51
CA CYS A 112 8.22 5.41 0.46
C CYS A 112 7.79 6.15 1.73
N SER A 113 7.88 5.48 2.89
CA SER A 113 7.73 6.18 4.18
C SER A 113 9.08 6.77 4.57
N VAL A 114 9.11 8.06 4.91
CA VAL A 114 10.34 8.78 5.26
C VAL A 114 10.32 9.12 6.75
N PRO A 115 10.98 8.31 7.60
CA PRO A 115 11.09 8.63 9.01
C PRO A 115 11.90 9.92 9.20
N LEU A 116 11.63 10.66 10.27
CA LEU A 116 12.39 11.87 10.60
C LEU A 116 13.89 11.55 10.72
N GLY A 117 14.72 12.32 10.00
CA GLY A 117 16.18 12.12 9.94
C GLY A 117 16.62 11.02 8.96
N GLY A 118 15.68 10.32 8.32
CA GLY A 118 15.97 9.29 7.31
C GLY A 118 16.21 9.85 5.90
N GLU A 119 15.99 11.15 5.68
CA GLU A 119 16.05 11.80 4.36
C GLU A 119 17.37 11.58 3.63
N PRO A 120 18.56 11.62 4.28
CA PRO A 120 19.83 11.35 3.60
C PRO A 120 19.92 9.90 3.11
N MET A 121 19.47 8.93 3.93
CA MET A 121 19.49 7.52 3.55
C MET A 121 18.52 7.24 2.41
N ILE A 122 17.32 7.83 2.45
CA ILE A 122 16.36 7.72 1.36
C ILE A 122 16.94 8.34 0.09
N SER A 123 17.49 9.55 0.16
CA SER A 123 18.10 10.23 -0.99
C SER A 123 19.20 9.39 -1.64
N ALA A 124 20.11 8.82 -0.82
CA ALA A 124 21.15 7.91 -1.31
C ALA A 124 20.57 6.64 -1.94
N ALA A 125 19.53 6.05 -1.35
CA ALA A 125 18.88 4.86 -1.89
C ALA A 125 18.12 5.13 -3.20
N LEU A 126 17.82 6.39 -3.52
CA LEU A 126 17.19 6.80 -4.78
C LEU A 126 18.20 7.03 -5.91
N GLU A 127 19.50 7.06 -5.62
CA GLU A 127 20.54 7.25 -6.63
C GLU A 127 20.53 6.09 -7.65
N GLY A 128 20.63 6.43 -8.94
CA GLY A 128 20.66 5.46 -10.03
C GLY A 128 19.32 4.78 -10.34
N ILE A 129 18.23 5.16 -9.67
CA ILE A 129 16.91 4.61 -9.96
C ILE A 129 16.39 5.08 -11.33
N SER A 130 15.88 4.14 -12.14
CA SER A 130 15.20 4.44 -13.40
C SER A 130 13.93 5.27 -13.18
N THR A 131 13.80 6.34 -13.95
CA THR A 131 12.78 7.40 -13.80
C THR A 131 11.67 7.36 -14.86
N LYS A 132 11.80 6.50 -15.88
CA LYS A 132 10.83 6.42 -16.99
C LYS A 132 9.49 5.87 -16.52
N TYR A 133 8.42 6.63 -16.76
CA TYR A 133 7.03 6.31 -16.38
C TYR A 133 6.90 5.93 -14.90
N ARG A 134 7.60 6.66 -14.04
CA ARG A 134 7.68 6.40 -12.61
C ARG A 134 7.26 7.62 -11.81
N MET A 135 6.45 7.37 -10.79
CA MET A 135 5.99 8.33 -9.80
C MET A 135 6.47 7.89 -8.42
N MET A 136 7.23 8.71 -7.72
CA MET A 136 7.62 8.45 -6.32
C MET A 136 6.69 9.19 -5.36
N VAL A 137 6.20 8.51 -4.35
CA VAL A 137 5.27 9.08 -3.37
C VAL A 137 5.90 8.97 -1.98
N PHE A 138 6.18 10.10 -1.36
CA PHE A 138 6.84 10.14 -0.06
C PHE A 138 5.84 10.43 1.04
N ILE A 139 5.67 9.50 1.97
CA ILE A 139 4.90 9.70 3.19
C ILE A 139 5.84 10.34 4.22
N LEU A 140 5.62 11.61 4.50
CA LEU A 140 6.38 12.39 5.47
C LEU A 140 5.66 12.39 6.82
N GLU A 141 6.44 12.49 7.89
CA GLU A 141 5.94 12.79 9.23
C GLU A 141 5.73 14.30 9.42
N LYS A 142 6.54 15.12 8.74
CA LYS A 142 6.51 16.59 8.84
C LYS A 142 6.73 17.27 7.48
N PRO A 143 6.09 18.42 7.22
CA PRO A 143 6.27 19.17 5.97
C PRO A 143 7.72 19.60 5.72
N GLU A 144 8.49 19.89 6.76
CA GLU A 144 9.86 20.41 6.62
C GLU A 144 10.81 19.40 5.95
N GLN A 145 10.52 18.10 6.04
CA GLN A 145 11.33 17.03 5.44
C GLN A 145 11.44 17.15 3.92
N GLN A 146 10.47 17.81 3.26
CA GLN A 146 10.50 18.06 1.82
C GLN A 146 11.80 18.73 1.36
N LYS A 147 12.35 19.64 2.18
CA LYS A 147 13.53 20.44 1.83
C LYS A 147 14.82 19.63 1.83
N SER A 148 14.81 18.43 2.39
CA SER A 148 15.99 17.61 2.64
C SER A 148 16.04 16.35 1.77
N LEU A 149 15.02 16.11 0.93
CA LEU A 149 14.96 14.96 0.03
C LEU A 149 15.42 15.33 -1.37
N PHE A 150 16.42 14.62 -1.89
CA PHE A 150 16.74 14.64 -3.31
C PHE A 150 15.85 13.64 -4.05
N ILE A 151 15.20 14.07 -5.14
CA ILE A 151 14.23 13.24 -5.85
C ILE A 151 14.48 13.27 -7.36
N PRO A 152 14.74 12.12 -7.99
CA PRO A 152 15.23 12.07 -9.37
C PRO A 152 14.13 12.14 -10.45
N CYS A 153 12.84 12.07 -10.09
CA CYS A 153 11.74 12.00 -11.05
C CYS A 153 10.46 12.67 -10.55
N GLU A 154 9.36 12.47 -11.30
CA GLU A 154 8.03 12.90 -10.90
C GLU A 154 7.71 12.33 -9.50
N HIS A 155 7.27 13.22 -8.61
CA HIS A 155 7.01 12.87 -7.24
C HIS A 155 5.91 13.69 -6.60
N CYS A 156 5.42 13.20 -5.47
CA CYS A 156 4.56 13.94 -4.59
C CYS A 156 4.86 13.57 -3.14
N PHE A 157 4.59 14.52 -2.27
CA PHE A 157 4.66 14.33 -0.83
C PHE A 157 3.26 14.15 -0.28
N THR A 158 3.15 13.40 0.80
CA THR A 158 1.92 13.29 1.56
C THR A 158 2.21 13.14 3.04
N TRP A 159 1.37 13.72 3.87
CA TRP A 159 1.38 13.53 5.31
C TRP A 159 -0.04 13.62 5.82
N LYS A 160 -0.24 13.20 7.07
CA LYS A 160 -1.54 13.33 7.73
C LYS A 160 -1.74 14.75 8.21
N ASP A 161 -2.83 15.36 7.80
CA ASP A 161 -3.35 16.61 8.32
C ASP A 161 -4.74 16.32 8.90
N ASN A 162 -4.91 16.51 10.21
CA ASN A 162 -6.11 16.10 10.96
C ASN A 162 -6.53 14.63 10.74
N GLY A 163 -5.55 13.73 10.63
CA GLY A 163 -5.79 12.29 10.48
C GLY A 163 -5.95 11.79 9.05
N GLU A 164 -6.09 12.69 8.07
CA GLU A 164 -6.25 12.36 6.65
C GLU A 164 -5.01 12.69 5.83
N TYR A 165 -4.69 11.85 4.83
CA TYR A 165 -3.58 12.11 3.92
C TYR A 165 -3.93 13.22 2.93
N ARG A 166 -3.11 14.28 2.92
CA ARG A 166 -3.15 15.34 1.90
C ARG A 166 -1.94 15.21 0.99
N PHE A 167 -2.11 15.52 -0.29
CA PHE A 167 -1.07 15.38 -1.31
C PHE A 167 -0.55 16.75 -1.74
N TYR A 168 0.76 16.85 -1.82
CA TYR A 168 1.49 18.07 -2.14
C TYR A 168 2.49 17.76 -3.25
N LYS A 169 2.65 18.70 -4.18
CA LYS A 169 3.64 18.60 -5.24
C LYS A 169 4.92 19.31 -4.81
#